data_AF-A0A6G6YSY0-F1
#
_entry.id   AF-A0A6G6YSY0-F1
#
_cell.length_a   1.000
_cell.length_b   1.000
_cell.length_c   1.000
_cell.angle_alpha   90.00
_cell.angle_beta   90.00
_cell.angle_gamma   90.00
#
_symmetry.space_group_name_H-M   'P 1'
#
loop_
_entity.id
_entity.type
_entity.pdbx_description
1 polymer ?
#
loop_
_entity_poly.entity_id
_entity_poly.type
_entity_poly.pdbx_seq_one_letter_code
_entity_poly.pdbx_strand_id
1 'polypeptide(L)'
;MLPKAEAAYFAIADISGYTNFLAAVELDHAQDIIADFMDAVVKALRPPFRLAKFEGDAAFVYTTAETIDGSLLQDAIEGAYFKFRRRLRSVSQASACECRACVAMGDLDFKFVVHHGEMVKQKMGGREELAGRDVILVHRLLKNTVCEKVGGCAYALYSDAAIRAMGVDPVAQGLIAHRETIDIIGDVTLWVRDLEAAWQQDDAQRRMEVTRADAHAMLEFDIAAPRQTVWEFLTVPGQWQQWWDADTIVEESGKGRRGVGTKNHCMHGNHTVVEELLDWHPADYFTVGITLPVPDAPRIVMTRAVLDGPDGTTHLELRLAKPKPKDRAFVDGALAKYAERMTRAIAGLRSMLEGKQPVSDAVEEPALTRSSGRFLTDPVKSGALR
;
A
#
# COMPACT_ATOMS: atom_id res chain seq x y z
N MET A 1 22.51 -9.66 27.06
CA MET A 1 21.13 -10.20 26.95
C MET A 1 21.05 -10.98 25.65
N LEU A 2 20.51 -12.19 25.67
CA LEU A 2 20.24 -12.94 24.43
C LEU A 2 19.16 -12.17 23.64
N PRO A 3 19.30 -12.04 22.32
CA PRO A 3 18.32 -11.31 21.53
C PRO A 3 16.98 -12.06 21.56
N LYS A 4 15.89 -11.31 21.80
CA LYS A 4 14.54 -11.85 21.97
C LYS A 4 13.92 -12.10 20.59
N ALA A 5 13.25 -13.23 20.43
CA ALA A 5 12.45 -13.49 19.25
C ALA A 5 11.20 -12.60 19.25
N GLU A 6 10.88 -12.04 18.09
CA GLU A 6 9.65 -11.27 17.86
C GLU A 6 8.98 -11.72 16.56
N ALA A 7 7.64 -11.71 16.56
CA ALA A 7 6.85 -12.02 15.38
C ALA A 7 6.87 -10.83 14.41
N ALA A 8 6.96 -11.12 13.13
CA ALA A 8 6.98 -10.10 12.08
C ALA A 8 6.36 -10.62 10.79
N TYR A 9 5.84 -9.67 10.01
CA TYR A 9 5.65 -9.88 8.58
C TYR A 9 6.92 -9.48 7.84
N PHE A 10 7.32 -10.34 6.93
CA PHE A 10 8.43 -10.16 6.00
C PHE A 10 7.86 -9.98 4.61
N ALA A 11 8.40 -9.05 3.85
CA ALA A 11 8.17 -8.98 2.42
C ALA A 11 9.49 -8.79 1.68
N ILE A 12 9.68 -9.51 0.59
CA ILE A 12 10.78 -9.27 -0.35
C ILE A 12 10.18 -8.86 -1.68
N ALA A 13 10.59 -7.70 -2.19
CA ALA A 13 10.31 -7.26 -3.55
C ALA A 13 11.53 -7.55 -4.42
N ASP A 14 11.38 -8.33 -5.49
CA ASP A 14 12.46 -8.83 -6.33
C ASP A 14 12.16 -8.54 -7.81
N ILE A 15 13.14 -8.00 -8.53
CA ILE A 15 12.99 -7.66 -9.94
C ILE A 15 13.07 -8.93 -10.79
N SER A 16 11.96 -9.27 -11.43
CA SER A 16 11.92 -10.35 -12.41
C SER A 16 12.55 -9.89 -13.73
N GLY A 17 13.36 -10.75 -14.34
CA GLY A 17 14.08 -10.45 -15.58
C GLY A 17 15.44 -9.76 -15.40
N TYR A 18 15.84 -9.44 -14.16
CA TYR A 18 17.04 -8.68 -13.82
C TYR A 18 18.34 -9.25 -14.43
N THR A 19 18.62 -10.53 -14.24
CA THR A 19 19.88 -11.14 -14.71
C THR A 19 20.00 -11.08 -16.24
N ASN A 20 18.90 -11.34 -16.95
CA ASN A 20 18.88 -11.28 -18.42
C ASN A 20 19.04 -9.84 -18.90
N PHE A 21 18.40 -8.88 -18.22
CA PHE A 21 18.51 -7.47 -18.52
C PHE A 21 19.97 -6.99 -18.41
N LEU A 22 20.64 -7.23 -17.27
CA LEU A 22 22.05 -6.83 -17.09
C LEU A 22 23.02 -7.49 -18.07
N ALA A 23 22.74 -8.72 -18.50
CA ALA A 23 23.59 -9.41 -19.48
C ALA A 23 23.49 -8.81 -20.90
N ALA A 24 22.41 -8.11 -21.22
CA ALA A 24 22.08 -7.69 -22.59
C ALA A 24 22.38 -6.21 -22.90
N VAL A 25 22.69 -5.40 -21.89
CA VAL A 25 22.66 -3.93 -21.99
C VAL A 25 23.89 -3.25 -21.39
N GLU A 26 24.07 -1.95 -21.65
CA GLU A 26 25.15 -1.15 -21.07
C GLU A 26 24.94 -0.96 -19.56
N LEU A 27 26.00 -1.22 -18.78
CA LEU A 27 25.92 -1.33 -17.31
C LEU A 27 25.44 -0.05 -16.63
N ASP A 28 25.88 1.13 -17.09
CA ASP A 28 25.60 2.40 -16.40
C ASP A 28 24.10 2.75 -16.42
N HIS A 29 23.46 2.75 -17.59
CA HIS A 29 22.01 3.04 -17.69
C HIS A 29 21.14 1.95 -17.07
N ALA A 30 21.59 0.69 -17.09
CA ALA A 30 20.83 -0.39 -16.50
C ALA A 30 20.70 -0.22 -14.98
N GLN A 31 21.80 0.13 -14.31
CA GLN A 31 21.81 0.37 -12.87
C GLN A 31 20.93 1.56 -12.48
N ASP A 32 20.95 2.64 -13.28
CA ASP A 32 20.09 3.81 -13.04
C ASP A 32 18.59 3.46 -13.14
N ILE A 33 18.19 2.66 -14.14
CA ILE A 33 16.80 2.19 -14.32
C ILE A 33 16.38 1.30 -13.15
N ILE A 34 17.21 0.32 -12.79
CA ILE A 34 16.95 -0.61 -11.70
C ILE A 34 16.80 0.15 -10.37
N ALA A 35 17.72 1.08 -10.09
CA ALA A 35 17.68 1.88 -8.88
C ALA A 35 16.41 2.73 -8.82
N ASP A 36 16.00 3.37 -9.91
CA ASP A 36 14.78 4.20 -9.98
C ASP A 36 13.51 3.37 -9.71
N PHE A 37 13.42 2.17 -10.31
CA PHE A 37 12.27 1.28 -10.11
C PHE A 37 12.22 0.70 -8.69
N MET A 38 13.37 0.25 -8.17
CA MET A 38 13.46 -0.25 -6.81
C MET A 38 13.14 0.85 -5.79
N ASP A 39 13.62 2.07 -6.01
CA ASP A 39 13.28 3.23 -5.19
C ASP A 39 11.77 3.50 -5.17
N ALA A 40 11.09 3.40 -6.33
CA ALA A 40 9.65 3.61 -6.43
C ALA A 40 8.87 2.56 -5.62
N VAL A 41 9.27 1.30 -5.70
CA VAL A 41 8.66 0.19 -4.94
C VAL A 41 8.91 0.36 -3.44
N VAL A 42 10.16 0.58 -3.02
CA VAL A 42 10.49 0.73 -1.59
C VAL A 42 9.83 1.96 -0.96
N LYS A 43 9.76 3.09 -1.69
CA LYS A 43 9.02 4.27 -1.21
C LYS A 43 7.55 3.99 -0.99
N ALA A 44 6.94 3.11 -1.79
CA ALA A 44 5.53 2.74 -1.66
C ALA A 44 5.29 1.67 -0.56
N LEU A 45 6.26 0.79 -0.30
CA LEU A 45 6.21 -0.16 0.81
C LEU A 45 6.40 0.53 2.18
N ARG A 46 6.95 1.74 2.20
CA ARG A 46 7.13 2.57 3.40
C ARG A 46 5.97 3.58 3.55
N PRO A 47 5.50 3.86 4.78
CA PRO A 47 5.93 3.31 6.07
C PRO A 47 5.28 1.99 6.55
N PRO A 48 4.31 1.31 5.88
CA PRO A 48 3.76 0.04 6.38
C PRO A 48 4.83 -1.00 6.74
N PHE A 49 5.93 -1.01 5.98
CA PHE A 49 7.12 -1.78 6.25
C PHE A 49 8.33 -0.88 6.50
N ARG A 50 9.30 -1.42 7.22
CA ARG A 50 10.66 -0.90 7.36
C ARG A 50 11.59 -1.63 6.40
N LEU A 51 12.48 -0.89 5.75
CA LEU A 51 13.53 -1.50 4.95
C LEU A 51 14.60 -2.10 5.86
N ALA A 52 14.83 -3.41 5.75
CA ALA A 52 15.95 -4.08 6.40
C ALA A 52 17.25 -3.87 5.60
N LYS A 53 17.22 -4.18 4.30
CA LYS A 53 18.37 -4.08 3.40
C LYS A 53 17.99 -4.27 1.92
N PHE A 54 18.91 -3.91 1.06
CA PHE A 54 18.93 -4.30 -0.36
C PHE A 54 19.83 -5.51 -0.56
N GLU A 55 19.43 -6.41 -1.46
CA GLU A 55 20.12 -7.65 -1.81
C GLU A 55 20.24 -7.78 -3.33
N GLY A 56 21.09 -6.94 -3.93
CA GLY A 56 21.22 -6.88 -5.39
C GLY A 56 19.95 -6.29 -6.04
N ASP A 57 19.11 -7.16 -6.60
CA ASP A 57 17.85 -6.87 -7.27
C ASP A 57 16.61 -7.06 -6.40
N ALA A 58 16.81 -7.32 -5.11
CA ALA A 58 15.75 -7.46 -4.13
C ALA A 58 15.82 -6.40 -3.02
N ALA A 59 14.66 -6.00 -2.49
CA ALA A 59 14.53 -5.23 -1.28
C ALA A 59 13.81 -6.05 -0.21
N PHE A 60 14.47 -6.27 0.93
CA PHE A 60 13.91 -6.97 2.07
C PHE A 60 13.33 -5.98 3.08
N VAL A 61 12.03 -6.08 3.31
CA VAL A 61 11.29 -5.21 4.23
C VAL A 61 10.55 -6.04 5.28
N TYR A 62 10.27 -5.44 6.45
CA TYR A 62 9.59 -6.13 7.54
C TYR A 62 8.76 -5.18 8.40
N THR A 63 7.84 -5.74 9.18
CA THR A 63 7.05 -5.00 10.17
C THR A 63 6.73 -5.90 11.36
N THR A 64 6.89 -5.35 12.57
CA THR A 64 6.73 -6.02 13.87
C THR A 64 5.41 -5.70 14.56
N ALA A 65 4.48 -5.03 13.86
CA ALA A 65 3.21 -4.67 14.45
C ALA A 65 2.44 -5.92 14.90
N GLU A 66 2.06 -5.96 16.18
CA GLU A 66 1.41 -7.11 16.83
C GLU A 66 0.09 -7.50 16.14
N THR A 67 -0.58 -6.54 15.50
CA THR A 67 -1.78 -6.75 14.68
C THR A 67 -1.70 -5.90 13.42
N ILE A 68 -1.67 -6.55 12.25
CA ILE A 68 -1.74 -5.87 10.96
C ILE A 68 -3.08 -6.21 10.31
N ASP A 69 -3.80 -5.18 9.86
CA ASP A 69 -4.98 -5.36 9.03
C ASP A 69 -4.56 -5.98 7.70
N GLY A 70 -5.04 -7.20 7.42
CA GLY A 70 -4.64 -7.95 6.23
C GLY A 70 -4.96 -7.23 4.92
N SER A 71 -6.00 -6.40 4.88
CA SER A 71 -6.30 -5.61 3.68
C SER A 71 -5.25 -4.53 3.46
N LEU A 72 -4.81 -3.83 4.52
CA LEU A 72 -3.75 -2.82 4.41
C LEU A 72 -2.40 -3.42 3.99
N LEU A 73 -2.05 -4.62 4.49
CA LEU A 73 -0.84 -5.29 4.06
C LEU A 73 -0.88 -5.60 2.55
N GLN A 74 -2.00 -6.15 2.07
CA GLN A 74 -2.19 -6.44 0.66
C GLN A 74 -2.20 -5.17 -0.20
N ASP A 75 -2.85 -4.10 0.27
CA ASP A 75 -2.89 -2.80 -0.40
C ASP A 75 -1.50 -2.17 -0.49
N ALA A 76 -0.63 -2.35 0.50
CA ALA A 76 0.76 -1.89 0.44
C ALA A 76 1.57 -2.62 -0.64
N ILE A 77 1.40 -3.95 -0.77
CA ILE A 77 2.08 -4.75 -1.79
C ILE A 77 1.57 -4.39 -3.20
N GLU A 78 0.25 -4.37 -3.40
CA GLU A 78 -0.34 -4.01 -4.70
C GLU A 78 -0.04 -2.54 -5.07
N GLY A 79 -0.13 -1.62 -4.11
CA GLY A 79 0.21 -0.22 -4.30
C GLY A 79 1.66 -0.02 -4.72
N ALA A 80 2.61 -0.77 -4.14
CA ALA A 80 4.01 -0.73 -4.55
C ALA A 80 4.21 -1.20 -6.00
N TYR A 81 3.53 -2.28 -6.39
CA TYR A 81 3.52 -2.74 -7.78
C TYR A 81 2.93 -1.68 -8.73
N PHE A 82 1.81 -1.07 -8.38
CA PHE A 82 1.16 -0.06 -9.22
C PHE A 82 2.03 1.19 -9.40
N LYS A 83 2.76 1.61 -8.35
CA LYS A 83 3.73 2.72 -8.45
C LYS A 83 4.86 2.38 -9.42
N PHE A 84 5.37 1.13 -9.40
CA PHE A 84 6.32 0.65 -10.40
C PHE A 84 5.74 0.72 -11.82
N ARG A 85 4.54 0.16 -12.07
CA ARG A 85 3.93 0.15 -13.42
C ARG A 85 3.70 1.55 -13.96
N ARG A 86 3.23 2.48 -13.13
CA ARG A 86 3.10 3.90 -13.49
C ARG A 86 4.45 4.55 -13.80
N ARG A 87 5.48 4.24 -13.00
CA ARG A 87 6.84 4.76 -13.20
C ARG A 87 7.45 4.22 -14.49
N LEU A 88 7.36 2.92 -14.76
CA LEU A 88 7.77 2.29 -16.01
C LEU A 88 7.10 2.97 -17.20
N ARG A 89 5.76 3.10 -17.19
CA ARG A 89 4.99 3.80 -18.24
C ARG A 89 5.49 5.24 -18.46
N SER A 90 5.74 5.99 -17.38
CA SER A 90 6.25 7.36 -17.44
C SER A 90 7.65 7.45 -18.04
N VAL A 91 8.56 6.56 -17.64
CA VAL A 91 9.93 6.51 -18.17
C VAL A 91 9.93 6.09 -19.63
N SER A 92 9.15 5.07 -20.02
CA SER A 92 9.00 4.64 -21.42
C SER A 92 8.48 5.75 -22.34
N GLN A 93 7.55 6.58 -21.85
CA GLN A 93 6.99 7.68 -22.64
C GLN A 93 7.91 8.91 -22.72
N ALA A 94 8.70 9.16 -21.67
CA ALA A 94 9.58 10.33 -21.60
C ALA A 94 10.99 10.07 -22.16
N SER A 95 11.42 8.81 -22.27
CA SER A 95 12.74 8.48 -22.78
C SER A 95 12.83 8.71 -24.30
N ALA A 96 13.76 9.56 -24.71
CA ALA A 96 14.19 9.70 -26.10
C ALA A 96 15.44 8.83 -26.42
N CYS A 97 15.89 8.01 -25.46
CA CYS A 97 17.09 7.20 -25.60
C CYS A 97 16.78 5.85 -26.25
N GLU A 98 17.47 5.53 -27.34
CA GLU A 98 17.33 4.27 -28.09
C GLU A 98 18.35 3.19 -27.65
N CYS A 99 19.00 3.35 -26.50
CA CYS A 99 19.96 2.34 -26.02
C CYS A 99 19.25 1.03 -25.67
N ARG A 100 19.98 -0.09 -25.72
CA ARG A 100 19.42 -1.42 -25.43
C ARG A 100 18.77 -1.51 -24.06
N ALA A 101 19.31 -0.82 -23.05
CA ALA A 101 18.72 -0.75 -21.71
C ALA A 101 17.32 -0.11 -21.73
N CYS A 102 17.17 1.03 -22.41
CA CYS A 102 15.89 1.73 -22.49
C CYS A 102 14.84 0.98 -23.32
N VAL A 103 15.26 0.21 -24.32
CA VAL A 103 14.34 -0.63 -25.10
C VAL A 103 13.92 -1.87 -24.31
N ALA A 104 14.85 -2.52 -23.60
CA ALA A 104 14.60 -3.77 -22.87
C ALA A 104 13.95 -3.58 -21.49
N MET A 105 13.88 -2.36 -20.95
CA MET A 105 13.32 -2.13 -19.59
C MET A 105 11.85 -2.52 -19.46
N GLY A 106 11.11 -2.63 -20.58
CA GLY A 106 9.72 -3.11 -20.60
C GLY A 106 9.58 -4.59 -20.23
N ASP A 107 10.67 -5.36 -20.30
CA ASP A 107 10.70 -6.78 -19.93
C ASP A 107 10.96 -6.98 -18.42
N LEU A 108 11.25 -5.90 -17.69
CA LEU A 108 11.37 -5.94 -16.23
C LEU A 108 9.99 -5.95 -15.59
N ASP A 109 9.85 -6.78 -14.56
CA ASP A 109 8.65 -6.84 -13.74
C ASP A 109 9.03 -7.08 -12.27
N PHE A 110 8.04 -7.19 -11.38
CA PHE A 110 8.28 -7.49 -9.97
C PHE A 110 7.57 -8.75 -9.51
N LYS A 111 8.24 -9.46 -8.60
CA LYS A 111 7.58 -10.45 -7.74
C LYS A 111 7.73 -10.05 -6.28
N PHE A 112 6.71 -10.36 -5.48
CA PHE A 112 6.69 -10.11 -4.06
C PHE A 112 6.53 -11.43 -3.31
N VAL A 113 7.30 -11.65 -2.26
CA VAL A 113 7.15 -12.82 -1.38
C VAL A 113 6.88 -12.33 0.03
N VAL A 114 5.75 -12.74 0.61
CA VAL A 114 5.29 -12.32 1.92
C VAL A 114 5.19 -13.52 2.85
N HIS A 115 5.82 -13.40 4.02
CA HIS A 115 5.82 -14.43 5.05
C HIS A 115 5.55 -13.85 6.43
N HIS A 116 4.93 -14.62 7.31
CA HIS A 116 4.77 -14.28 8.72
C HIS A 116 5.43 -15.35 9.56
N GLY A 117 6.29 -14.94 10.50
CA GLY A 117 7.03 -15.83 11.36
C GLY A 117 7.85 -15.09 12.41
N GLU A 118 8.82 -15.77 13.00
CA GLU A 118 9.68 -15.22 14.04
C GLU A 118 11.03 -14.76 13.49
N MET A 119 11.53 -13.65 14.02
CA MET A 119 12.89 -13.19 13.79
C MET A 119 13.58 -12.77 15.08
N VAL A 120 14.89 -12.66 14.97
CA VAL A 120 15.79 -12.17 16.02
C VAL A 120 16.69 -11.11 15.39
N LYS A 121 16.76 -9.93 16.01
CA LYS A 121 17.71 -8.88 15.63
C LYS A 121 19.09 -9.21 16.20
N GLN A 122 20.11 -9.30 15.36
CA GLN A 122 21.49 -9.59 15.76
C GLN A 122 22.45 -8.54 15.23
N LYS A 123 23.42 -8.12 16.06
CA LYS A 123 24.51 -7.26 15.60
C LYS A 123 25.62 -8.10 14.99
N MET A 124 25.88 -7.93 13.70
CA MET A 124 26.96 -8.57 12.95
C MET A 124 27.77 -7.52 12.21
N GLY A 125 29.10 -7.50 12.40
CA GLY A 125 29.98 -6.57 11.68
C GLY A 125 29.66 -5.08 11.88
N GLY A 126 29.06 -4.71 13.01
CA GLY A 126 28.63 -3.34 13.30
C GLY A 126 27.27 -2.95 12.73
N ARG A 127 26.59 -3.85 12.01
CA ARG A 127 25.23 -3.66 11.48
C ARG A 127 24.24 -4.56 12.20
N GLU A 128 22.97 -4.13 12.27
CA GLU A 128 21.88 -5.01 12.71
C GLU A 128 21.32 -5.79 11.54
N GLU A 129 21.28 -7.12 11.69
CA GLU A 129 20.76 -8.07 10.70
C GLU A 129 19.59 -8.84 11.32
N LEU A 130 18.63 -9.21 10.46
CA LEU A 130 17.53 -10.08 10.84
C LEU A 130 17.94 -11.53 10.61
N ALA A 131 17.82 -12.35 11.66
CA ALA A 131 18.16 -13.77 11.61
C ALA A 131 17.01 -14.61 12.16
N GLY A 132 16.84 -15.80 11.60
CA GLY A 132 15.79 -16.72 12.03
C GLY A 132 15.48 -17.75 10.97
N ARG A 133 14.80 -18.83 11.37
CA ARG A 133 14.34 -19.86 10.43
C ARG A 133 13.38 -19.28 9.39
N ASP A 134 12.48 -18.41 9.82
CA ASP A 134 11.45 -17.83 8.97
C ASP A 134 12.03 -16.75 8.03
N VAL A 135 13.10 -16.06 8.45
CA VAL A 135 13.92 -15.21 7.56
C VAL A 135 14.56 -16.05 6.46
N ILE A 136 15.11 -17.22 6.77
CA ILE A 136 15.66 -18.12 5.74
C ILE A 136 14.56 -18.60 4.79
N LEU A 137 13.38 -18.94 5.32
CA LEU A 137 12.25 -19.41 4.53
C LEU A 137 11.80 -18.37 3.49
N VAL A 138 11.60 -17.10 3.89
CA VAL A 138 11.16 -16.05 2.94
C VAL A 138 12.16 -15.83 1.79
N HIS A 139 13.47 -15.90 2.06
CA HIS A 139 14.49 -15.80 1.01
C HIS A 139 14.52 -17.04 0.11
N ARG A 140 14.31 -18.25 0.66
CA ARG A 140 14.22 -19.48 -0.15
C ARG A 140 13.02 -19.46 -1.08
N LEU A 141 11.91 -18.89 -0.63
CA LEU A 141 10.70 -18.74 -1.43
C LEU A 141 10.86 -17.82 -2.64
N LEU A 142 11.93 -17.01 -2.75
CA LEU A 142 12.23 -16.26 -3.98
C LEU A 142 12.56 -17.17 -5.17
N LYS A 143 13.08 -18.37 -4.90
CA LYS A 143 13.32 -19.40 -5.91
C LYS A 143 12.13 -20.35 -5.90
N ASN A 144 11.15 -20.05 -6.74
CA ASN A 144 9.90 -20.79 -6.86
C ASN A 144 9.51 -20.99 -8.33
N THR A 145 8.49 -21.82 -8.55
CA THR A 145 7.93 -22.24 -9.84
C THR A 145 6.64 -21.47 -10.19
N VAL A 146 6.31 -20.41 -9.46
CA VAL A 146 5.06 -19.67 -9.64
C VAL A 146 5.00 -18.98 -11.00
N CYS A 147 6.12 -18.43 -11.48
CA CYS A 147 6.20 -17.78 -12.79
C CYS A 147 5.60 -18.65 -13.91
N GLU A 148 5.83 -19.96 -13.87
CA GLU A 148 5.31 -20.91 -14.86
C GLU A 148 3.77 -21.03 -14.82
N LYS A 149 3.17 -20.86 -13.63
CA LYS A 149 1.72 -20.94 -13.44
C LYS A 149 1.00 -19.64 -13.77
N VAL A 150 1.61 -18.49 -13.52
CA VAL A 150 1.04 -17.17 -13.83
C VAL A 150 1.47 -16.64 -15.20
N GLY A 151 2.09 -17.48 -16.05
CA GLY A 151 2.46 -17.10 -17.42
C GLY A 151 3.53 -16.02 -17.51
N GLY A 152 4.40 -15.92 -16.51
CA GLY A 152 5.45 -14.89 -16.44
C GLY A 152 4.98 -13.51 -15.97
N CYS A 153 3.71 -13.35 -15.58
CA CYS A 153 3.19 -12.11 -15.03
C CYS A 153 3.71 -11.85 -13.61
N ALA A 154 3.75 -10.57 -13.20
CA ALA A 154 3.97 -10.18 -11.80
C ALA A 154 3.01 -10.86 -10.82
N TYR A 155 3.54 -11.20 -9.65
CA TYR A 155 2.74 -11.85 -8.61
C TYR A 155 3.20 -11.49 -7.20
N ALA A 156 2.27 -11.59 -6.26
CA ALA A 156 2.58 -11.66 -4.83
C ALA A 156 2.33 -13.09 -4.31
N LEU A 157 3.31 -13.61 -3.60
CA LEU A 157 3.33 -14.97 -3.06
C LEU A 157 3.25 -14.91 -1.53
N TYR A 158 2.12 -15.32 -0.98
CA TYR A 158 1.89 -15.35 0.46
C TYR A 158 2.10 -16.77 0.98
N SER A 159 2.89 -16.91 2.04
CA SER A 159 2.91 -18.17 2.80
C SER A 159 1.58 -18.42 3.49
N ASP A 160 1.23 -19.69 3.73
CA ASP A 160 0.04 -20.04 4.51
C ASP A 160 0.05 -19.41 5.92
N ALA A 161 1.24 -19.30 6.53
CA ALA A 161 1.43 -18.61 7.80
C ALA A 161 1.02 -17.14 7.74
N ALA A 162 1.34 -16.44 6.64
CA ALA A 162 0.94 -15.05 6.43
C ALA A 162 -0.59 -14.93 6.25
N ILE A 163 -1.21 -15.80 5.45
CA ILE A 163 -2.66 -15.81 5.26
C ILE A 163 -3.41 -16.02 6.59
N ARG A 164 -2.96 -17.00 7.39
CA ARG A 164 -3.56 -17.27 8.71
C ARG A 164 -3.38 -16.11 9.67
N ALA A 165 -2.18 -15.51 9.72
CA ALA A 165 -1.90 -14.39 10.58
C ALA A 165 -2.73 -13.14 10.20
N MET A 166 -3.03 -12.96 8.91
CA MET A 166 -3.91 -11.90 8.43
C MET A 166 -5.40 -12.17 8.72
N GLY A 167 -5.78 -13.38 9.13
CA GLY A 167 -7.17 -13.77 9.34
C GLY A 167 -8.01 -13.79 8.05
N VAL A 168 -7.35 -14.03 6.91
CA VAL A 168 -7.97 -13.95 5.59
C VAL A 168 -8.38 -15.35 5.09
N ASP A 169 -9.53 -15.44 4.42
CA ASP A 169 -9.87 -16.60 3.60
C ASP A 169 -9.26 -16.43 2.20
N PRO A 170 -8.22 -17.21 1.85
CA PRO A 170 -7.52 -17.05 0.59
C PRO A 170 -8.39 -17.43 -0.62
N VAL A 171 -9.31 -18.37 -0.45
CA VAL A 171 -10.20 -18.83 -1.53
C VAL A 171 -11.28 -17.79 -1.80
N ALA A 172 -11.86 -17.22 -0.75
CA ALA A 172 -12.84 -16.14 -0.88
C ALA A 172 -12.23 -14.91 -1.60
N GLN A 173 -10.96 -14.61 -1.33
CA GLN A 173 -10.20 -13.54 -2.01
C GLN A 173 -9.74 -13.90 -3.44
N GLY A 174 -9.93 -15.15 -3.88
CA GLY A 174 -9.53 -15.61 -5.20
C GLY A 174 -8.01 -15.79 -5.36
N LEU A 175 -7.30 -16.06 -4.27
CA LEU A 175 -5.88 -16.41 -4.33
C LEU A 175 -5.71 -17.81 -4.92
N ILE A 176 -4.69 -17.97 -5.76
CA ILE A 176 -4.39 -19.22 -6.44
C ILE A 176 -3.53 -20.08 -5.52
N ALA A 177 -4.01 -21.27 -5.17
CA ALA A 177 -3.26 -22.21 -4.35
C ALA A 177 -1.99 -22.69 -5.08
N HIS A 178 -0.88 -22.72 -4.35
CA HIS A 178 0.42 -23.16 -4.85
C HIS A 178 1.14 -23.98 -3.77
N ARG A 179 2.06 -24.85 -4.19
CA ARG A 179 2.86 -25.67 -3.30
C ARG A 179 4.29 -25.71 -3.80
N GLU A 180 5.23 -25.51 -2.88
CA GLU A 180 6.66 -25.64 -3.12
C GLU A 180 7.26 -26.65 -2.16
N THR A 181 8.28 -27.38 -2.61
CA THR A 181 9.07 -28.27 -1.76
C THR A 181 10.43 -27.63 -1.55
N ILE A 182 10.77 -27.33 -0.30
CA ILE A 182 12.04 -26.69 0.07
C ILE A 182 12.91 -27.70 0.81
N ASP A 183 14.13 -27.95 0.32
CA ASP A 183 15.03 -29.05 0.76
C ASP A 183 15.07 -29.31 2.28
N ILE A 184 15.12 -28.26 3.10
CA ILE A 184 15.31 -28.35 4.56
C ILE A 184 13.99 -28.21 5.33
N ILE A 185 12.93 -27.71 4.69
CA ILE A 185 11.67 -27.33 5.35
C ILE A 185 10.55 -28.31 4.98
N GLY A 186 10.65 -28.96 3.83
CA GLY A 186 9.63 -29.83 3.26
C GLY A 186 8.61 -29.04 2.46
N ASP A 187 7.39 -29.57 2.39
CA ASP A 187 6.33 -28.99 1.58
C ASP A 187 5.70 -27.77 2.24
N VAL A 188 5.66 -26.66 1.51
CA VAL A 188 5.09 -25.39 1.94
C VAL A 188 3.87 -25.07 1.08
N THR A 189 2.75 -24.76 1.75
CA THR A 189 1.53 -24.27 1.08
C THR A 189 1.64 -22.76 0.93
N LEU A 190 1.34 -22.28 -0.27
CA LEU A 190 1.50 -20.90 -0.70
C LEU A 190 0.25 -20.44 -1.44
N TRP A 191 0.05 -19.12 -1.47
CA TRP A 191 -1.10 -18.48 -2.07
C TRP A 191 -0.64 -17.35 -2.98
N VAL A 192 -1.06 -17.40 -4.24
CA VAL A 192 -0.58 -16.50 -5.28
C VAL A 192 -1.65 -15.48 -5.62
N ARG A 193 -1.25 -14.21 -5.69
CA ARG A 193 -2.02 -13.10 -6.23
C ARG A 193 -1.39 -12.68 -7.55
N ASP A 194 -2.19 -12.67 -8.62
CA ASP A 194 -1.80 -12.10 -9.91
C ASP A 194 -1.84 -10.57 -9.83
N LEU A 195 -0.66 -9.94 -9.88
CA LEU A 195 -0.52 -8.49 -9.74
C LEU A 195 -0.77 -7.75 -11.07
N GLU A 196 -0.51 -8.38 -12.21
CA GLU A 196 -0.83 -7.79 -13.51
C GLU A 196 -2.35 -7.72 -13.67
N ALA A 197 -3.09 -8.78 -13.32
CA ALA A 197 -4.55 -8.74 -13.30
C ALA A 197 -5.10 -7.67 -12.34
N ALA A 198 -4.50 -7.53 -11.14
CA ALA A 198 -4.86 -6.48 -10.19
C ALA A 198 -4.59 -5.07 -10.75
N TRP A 199 -3.47 -4.88 -11.44
CA TRP A 199 -3.11 -3.62 -12.10
C TRP A 199 -4.09 -3.26 -13.23
N GLN A 200 -4.42 -4.22 -14.10
CA GLN A 200 -5.39 -4.00 -15.17
C GLN A 200 -6.77 -3.63 -14.62
N GLN A 201 -7.15 -4.21 -13.48
CA GLN A 201 -8.39 -3.84 -12.79
C GLN A 201 -8.35 -2.40 -12.25
N ASP A 202 -7.23 -1.97 -11.63
CA ASP A 202 -7.06 -0.58 -11.16
C ASP A 202 -7.03 0.44 -12.32
N ASP A 203 -6.35 0.13 -13.43
CA ASP A 203 -6.25 1.02 -14.61
C ASP A 203 -7.60 1.14 -15.33
N ALA A 204 -8.41 0.07 -15.35
CA ALA A 204 -9.76 0.08 -15.92
C ALA A 204 -10.83 0.69 -15.00
N GLN A 205 -10.55 0.82 -13.70
CA GLN A 205 -11.51 1.34 -12.74
C GLN A 205 -11.82 2.82 -13.01
N ARG A 206 -13.10 3.14 -13.16
CA ARG A 206 -13.55 4.53 -13.27
C ARG A 206 -13.29 5.24 -11.95
N ARG A 207 -12.44 6.26 -11.98
CA ARG A 207 -12.22 7.15 -10.83
C ARG A 207 -13.52 7.90 -10.49
N MET A 208 -13.90 7.85 -9.23
CA MET A 208 -15.02 8.58 -8.64
C MET A 208 -14.54 9.56 -7.57
N GLU A 209 -13.32 10.07 -7.71
CA GLU A 209 -12.79 11.14 -6.89
C GLU A 209 -13.60 12.44 -7.08
N VAL A 210 -14.08 13.02 -5.98
CA VAL A 210 -14.53 14.41 -5.95
C VAL A 210 -13.27 15.26 -5.82
N THR A 211 -12.87 15.92 -6.90
CA THR A 211 -11.71 16.83 -6.89
C THR A 211 -12.04 18.11 -6.11
N ARG A 212 -11.02 18.87 -5.71
CA ARG A 212 -11.22 20.20 -5.09
C ARG A 212 -12.03 21.14 -5.99
N ALA A 213 -11.85 21.08 -7.31
CA ALA A 213 -12.56 21.92 -8.27
C ALA A 213 -14.04 21.53 -8.44
N ASP A 214 -14.35 20.25 -8.25
CA ASP A 214 -15.69 19.71 -8.39
C ASP A 214 -16.50 19.69 -7.08
N ALA A 215 -15.84 19.92 -5.94
CA ALA A 215 -16.45 19.91 -4.63
C ALA A 215 -17.52 21.01 -4.49
N HIS A 216 -18.66 20.64 -3.90
CA HIS A 216 -19.70 21.57 -3.47
C HIS A 216 -19.32 22.28 -2.17
N ALA A 217 -18.69 21.52 -1.27
CA ALA A 217 -18.13 22.01 -0.02
C ALA A 217 -16.98 21.10 0.40
N MET A 218 -16.12 21.61 1.27
CA MET A 218 -14.94 20.91 1.75
C MET A 218 -14.69 21.20 3.23
N LEU A 219 -14.24 20.19 3.97
CA LEU A 219 -13.69 20.33 5.31
C LEU A 219 -12.22 19.93 5.27
N GLU A 220 -11.37 20.71 5.92
CA GLU A 220 -9.92 20.54 5.90
C GLU A 220 -9.38 20.46 7.33
N PHE A 221 -8.50 19.49 7.59
CA PHE A 221 -7.90 19.28 8.90
C PHE A 221 -6.42 18.91 8.78
N ASP A 222 -5.55 19.64 9.46
CA ASP A 222 -4.16 19.25 9.65
C ASP A 222 -4.02 18.35 10.88
N ILE A 223 -3.30 17.25 10.77
CA ILE A 223 -3.10 16.29 11.86
C ILE A 223 -1.61 16.03 11.98
N ALA A 224 -1.03 16.26 13.16
CA ALA A 224 0.40 16.05 13.41
C ALA A 224 0.73 14.56 13.61
N ALA A 225 0.47 13.76 12.58
CA ALA A 225 0.74 12.33 12.51
C ALA A 225 1.06 11.92 11.06
N PRO A 226 1.81 10.81 10.86
CA PRO A 226 2.12 10.30 9.54
C PRO A 226 0.87 9.91 8.74
N ARG A 227 0.93 10.11 7.42
CA ARG A 227 -0.17 9.81 6.48
C ARG A 227 -0.74 8.40 6.62
N GLN A 228 0.14 7.40 6.77
CA GLN A 228 -0.25 6.00 6.94
C GLN A 228 -1.05 5.78 8.22
N THR A 229 -0.65 6.41 9.32
CA THR A 229 -1.37 6.33 10.60
C THR A 229 -2.75 6.96 10.47
N VAL A 230 -2.87 8.13 9.84
CA VAL A 230 -4.18 8.77 9.62
C VAL A 230 -5.06 7.90 8.70
N TRP A 231 -4.48 7.31 7.65
CA TRP A 231 -5.19 6.37 6.77
C TRP A 231 -5.77 5.18 7.51
N GLU A 232 -4.99 4.55 8.39
CA GLU A 232 -5.42 3.45 9.24
C GLU A 232 -6.59 3.83 10.14
N PHE A 233 -6.50 4.97 10.82
CA PHE A 233 -7.56 5.49 11.69
C PHE A 233 -8.84 5.87 10.93
N LEU A 234 -8.77 6.11 9.62
CA LEU A 234 -9.92 6.43 8.78
C LEU A 234 -10.58 5.20 8.15
N THR A 235 -9.86 4.08 8.03
CA THR A 235 -10.28 2.96 7.17
C THR A 235 -10.41 1.63 7.89
N VAL A 236 -9.69 1.42 9.01
CA VAL A 236 -9.82 0.22 9.83
C VAL A 236 -10.97 0.42 10.82
N PRO A 237 -12.06 -0.38 10.76
CA PRO A 237 -13.26 -0.15 11.58
C PRO A 237 -12.97 -0.03 13.08
N GLY A 238 -12.10 -0.89 13.60
CA GLY A 238 -11.70 -0.89 15.01
C GLY A 238 -10.87 0.32 15.43
N GLN A 239 -10.19 1.01 14.50
CA GLN A 239 -9.50 2.27 14.78
C GLN A 239 -10.44 3.47 14.58
N TRP A 240 -11.26 3.43 13.53
CA TRP A 240 -12.23 4.47 13.21
C TRP A 240 -13.24 4.66 14.34
N GLN A 241 -13.75 3.57 14.93
CA GLN A 241 -14.66 3.61 16.06
C GLN A 241 -14.08 4.28 17.32
N GLN A 242 -12.75 4.36 17.47
CA GLN A 242 -12.14 4.91 18.69
C GLN A 242 -12.28 6.44 18.82
N TRP A 243 -12.47 7.12 17.69
CA TRP A 243 -12.55 8.59 17.65
C TRP A 243 -13.82 9.11 16.97
N TRP A 244 -14.51 8.26 16.19
CA TRP A 244 -15.80 8.61 15.59
C TRP A 244 -16.96 8.28 16.54
N ASP A 245 -17.94 9.18 16.59
CA ASP A 245 -19.10 9.12 17.47
C ASP A 245 -20.15 8.11 16.98
N ALA A 246 -19.77 6.83 16.93
CA ALA A 246 -20.62 5.68 16.60
C ALA A 246 -20.50 4.60 17.69
N ASP A 247 -21.61 3.95 18.05
CA ASP A 247 -21.61 2.87 19.05
C ASP A 247 -20.80 1.67 18.56
N THR A 248 -20.89 1.38 17.27
CA THR A 248 -20.15 0.31 16.60
C THR A 248 -20.05 0.59 15.11
N ILE A 249 -18.93 0.19 14.50
CA ILE A 249 -18.74 0.18 13.05
C ILE A 249 -18.52 -1.26 12.61
N VAL A 250 -19.43 -1.79 11.79
CA VAL A 250 -19.32 -3.14 11.22
C VAL A 250 -18.99 -3.03 9.74
N GLU A 251 -17.84 -3.58 9.36
CA GLU A 251 -17.45 -3.70 7.94
C GLU A 251 -18.06 -4.96 7.32
N GLU A 252 -18.64 -4.77 6.15
CA GLU A 252 -19.08 -5.82 5.24
C GLU A 252 -18.27 -5.71 3.95
N SER A 253 -17.10 -6.35 3.95
CA SER A 253 -16.22 -6.49 2.79
C SER A 253 -16.46 -7.86 2.17
N GLY A 254 -17.13 -7.91 1.01
CA GLY A 254 -17.67 -9.16 0.45
C GLY A 254 -16.69 -10.34 0.45
N LYS A 255 -15.52 -10.18 -0.17
CA LYS A 255 -14.47 -11.22 -0.23
C LYS A 255 -13.48 -11.17 0.94
N GLY A 256 -13.82 -10.51 2.05
CA GLY A 256 -12.90 -10.31 3.18
C GLY A 256 -11.70 -9.42 2.84
N ARG A 257 -11.82 -8.56 1.82
CA ARG A 257 -10.82 -7.55 1.46
C ARG A 257 -11.51 -6.21 1.25
N ARG A 258 -10.96 -5.16 1.88
CA ARG A 258 -11.45 -3.79 1.71
C ARG A 258 -11.18 -3.28 0.30
N GLY A 259 -12.17 -2.61 -0.28
CA GLY A 259 -12.13 -2.08 -1.64
C GLY A 259 -13.51 -1.64 -2.10
N VAL A 260 -13.64 -1.30 -3.39
CA VAL A 260 -14.90 -0.87 -3.98
C VAL A 260 -16.02 -1.89 -3.70
N GLY A 261 -17.17 -1.39 -3.25
CA GLY A 261 -18.34 -2.18 -2.83
C GLY A 261 -18.34 -2.59 -1.36
N THR A 262 -17.26 -2.37 -0.61
CA THR A 262 -17.25 -2.57 0.85
C THR A 262 -18.21 -1.60 1.52
N LYS A 263 -18.99 -2.07 2.49
CA LYS A 263 -19.93 -1.25 3.26
C LYS A 263 -19.55 -1.19 4.72
N ASN A 264 -19.52 0.01 5.28
CA ASN A 264 -19.39 0.23 6.72
C ASN A 264 -20.76 0.63 7.28
N HIS A 265 -21.26 -0.17 8.22
CA HIS A 265 -22.51 0.07 8.93
C HIS A 265 -22.20 0.74 10.26
N CYS A 266 -22.37 2.06 10.32
CA CYS A 266 -22.13 2.89 11.51
C CYS A 266 -23.41 2.96 12.34
N MET A 267 -23.42 2.30 13.50
CA MET A 267 -24.58 2.25 14.41
C MET A 267 -24.55 3.44 15.38
N HIS A 268 -25.68 4.14 15.49
CA HIS A 268 -25.90 5.29 16.37
C HIS A 268 -27.26 5.16 17.06
N GLY A 269 -27.29 4.51 18.22
CA GLY A 269 -28.51 4.07 18.89
C GLY A 269 -29.34 3.18 17.98
N ASN A 270 -30.57 3.60 17.67
CA ASN A 270 -31.50 2.86 16.80
C ASN A 270 -31.35 3.21 15.30
N HIS A 271 -30.33 3.97 14.94
CA HIS A 271 -30.11 4.45 13.57
C HIS A 271 -28.82 3.89 13.00
N THR A 272 -28.84 3.49 11.74
CA THR A 272 -27.64 3.00 11.03
C THR A 272 -27.36 3.89 9.83
N VAL A 273 -26.17 4.47 9.79
CA VAL A 273 -25.62 5.13 8.60
C VAL A 273 -24.80 4.12 7.84
N VAL A 274 -25.00 4.00 6.54
CA VAL A 274 -24.24 3.06 5.69
C VAL A 274 -23.32 3.86 4.77
N GLU A 275 -22.01 3.59 4.86
CA GLU A 275 -21.01 4.13 3.93
C GLU A 275 -20.51 3.02 3.00
N GLU A 276 -20.80 3.13 1.71
CA GLU A 276 -20.29 2.20 0.68
C GLU A 276 -19.10 2.83 -0.04
N LEU A 277 -17.98 2.10 -0.14
CA LEU A 277 -16.80 2.49 -0.92
C LEU A 277 -17.12 2.48 -2.42
N LEU A 278 -17.06 3.65 -3.04
CA LEU A 278 -17.27 3.88 -4.47
C LEU A 278 -15.95 3.98 -5.25
N ASP A 279 -14.89 4.42 -4.58
CA ASP A 279 -13.53 4.45 -5.10
C ASP A 279 -12.54 4.17 -3.97
N TRP A 280 -11.44 3.50 -4.29
CA TRP A 280 -10.46 3.03 -3.32
C TRP A 280 -9.06 3.19 -3.90
N HIS A 281 -8.26 4.10 -3.34
CA HIS A 281 -6.89 4.34 -3.79
C HIS A 281 -5.95 4.53 -2.59
N PRO A 282 -5.57 3.44 -1.90
CA PRO A 282 -4.69 3.50 -0.73
C PRO A 282 -3.28 4.02 -1.06
N ALA A 283 -2.61 4.77 -0.17
CA ALA A 283 -3.12 5.47 1.01
C ALA A 283 -3.43 6.95 0.69
N ASP A 284 -3.92 7.21 -0.53
CA ASP A 284 -4.08 8.55 -1.09
C ASP A 284 -5.50 9.08 -0.85
N TYR A 285 -6.54 8.34 -1.27
CA TYR A 285 -7.94 8.72 -1.01
C TYR A 285 -8.91 7.54 -1.13
N PHE A 286 -10.13 7.76 -0.67
CA PHE A 286 -11.28 6.92 -1.00
C PHE A 286 -12.55 7.75 -1.12
N THR A 287 -13.48 7.29 -1.95
CA THR A 287 -14.81 7.92 -2.10
C THR A 287 -15.85 7.02 -1.47
N VAL A 288 -16.69 7.59 -0.61
CA VAL A 288 -17.86 6.93 -0.02
C VAL A 288 -19.14 7.51 -0.57
N GLY A 289 -20.11 6.62 -0.78
CA GLY A 289 -21.51 7.01 -0.89
C GLY A 289 -22.23 6.69 0.42
N ILE A 290 -22.75 7.72 1.07
CA ILE A 290 -23.35 7.70 2.40
C ILE A 290 -24.87 7.67 2.26
N THR A 291 -25.50 6.68 2.88
CA THR A 291 -26.95 6.56 3.01
C THR A 291 -27.34 6.86 4.45
N LEU A 292 -28.16 7.90 4.64
CA LEU A 292 -28.68 8.30 5.94
C LEU A 292 -29.96 7.52 6.29
N PRO A 293 -30.22 7.23 7.58
CA PRO A 293 -31.42 6.53 8.05
C PRO A 293 -32.65 7.46 8.09
N VAL A 294 -32.89 8.19 7.00
CA VAL A 294 -34.01 9.11 6.82
C VAL A 294 -34.73 8.72 5.53
N PRO A 295 -36.05 8.48 5.56
CA PRO A 295 -36.81 8.16 4.36
C PRO A 295 -36.60 9.18 3.25
N ASP A 296 -36.42 8.69 2.02
CA ASP A 296 -36.20 9.48 0.80
C ASP A 296 -34.98 10.42 0.82
N ALA A 297 -34.07 10.28 1.81
CA ALA A 297 -32.85 11.07 1.85
C ALA A 297 -31.98 10.77 0.62
N PRO A 298 -31.46 11.82 -0.05
CA PRO A 298 -30.54 11.64 -1.16
C PRO A 298 -29.25 10.98 -0.66
N ARG A 299 -28.70 10.09 -1.49
CA ARG A 299 -27.36 9.54 -1.27
C ARG A 299 -26.34 10.67 -1.37
N ILE A 300 -25.50 10.80 -0.34
CA ILE A 300 -24.42 11.78 -0.30
C ILE A 300 -23.14 11.12 -0.80
N VAL A 301 -22.36 11.80 -1.64
CA VAL A 301 -21.05 11.29 -2.12
C VAL A 301 -19.95 12.19 -1.59
N MET A 302 -18.93 11.60 -1.00
CA MET A 302 -17.82 12.33 -0.38
C MET A 302 -16.50 11.59 -0.58
N THR A 303 -15.47 12.33 -0.98
CA THR A 303 -14.08 11.83 -1.01
C THR A 303 -13.36 12.23 0.27
N ARG A 304 -12.68 11.26 0.89
CA ARG A 304 -11.73 11.51 1.98
C ARG A 304 -10.32 11.39 1.37
N ALA A 305 -9.64 12.52 1.20
CA ALA A 305 -8.29 12.56 0.65
C ALA A 305 -7.28 12.81 1.78
N VAL A 306 -6.21 12.01 1.79
CA VAL A 306 -5.16 12.05 2.81
C VAL A 306 -3.87 12.47 2.10
N LEU A 307 -3.44 13.70 2.36
CA LEU A 307 -2.31 14.33 1.67
C LEU A 307 -1.14 14.52 2.64
N ASP A 308 0.07 14.53 2.09
CA ASP A 308 1.25 14.88 2.87
C ASP A 308 1.20 16.37 3.25
N GLY A 309 1.33 16.65 4.55
CA GLY A 309 1.49 17.99 5.10
C GLY A 309 2.96 18.34 5.34
N PRO A 310 3.26 19.57 5.80
CA PRO A 310 4.62 19.97 6.16
C PRO A 310 5.16 19.09 7.30
N ASP A 311 6.48 18.89 7.33
CA ASP A 311 7.19 18.20 8.42
C ASP A 311 6.66 16.79 8.77
N GLY A 312 6.14 16.06 7.78
CA GLY A 312 5.63 14.69 7.98
C GLY A 312 4.25 14.62 8.63
N THR A 313 3.54 15.75 8.71
CA THR A 313 2.14 15.81 9.12
C THR A 313 1.20 15.38 7.99
N THR A 314 -0.09 15.30 8.27
CA THR A 314 -1.12 14.93 7.30
C THR A 314 -2.12 16.07 7.12
N HIS A 315 -2.45 16.38 5.87
CA HIS A 315 -3.59 17.23 5.51
C HIS A 315 -4.76 16.36 5.04
N LEU A 316 -5.83 16.31 5.84
CA LEU A 316 -7.05 15.56 5.54
C LEU A 316 -8.10 16.48 4.92
N GLU A 317 -8.62 16.09 3.75
CA GLU A 317 -9.70 16.78 3.07
C GLU A 317 -10.94 15.89 2.97
N LEU A 318 -12.10 16.42 3.35
CA LEU A 318 -13.41 15.80 3.13
C LEU A 318 -14.15 16.61 2.07
N ARG A 319 -14.23 16.09 0.85
CA ARG A 319 -14.74 16.78 -0.33
C ARG A 319 -16.12 16.25 -0.69
N LEU A 320 -17.14 17.10 -0.57
CA LEU A 320 -18.53 16.74 -0.83
C LEU A 320 -18.88 16.95 -2.31
N ALA A 321 -19.49 15.95 -2.94
CA ALA A 321 -19.97 16.06 -4.32
C ALA A 321 -21.15 17.04 -4.45
N LYS A 322 -21.27 17.67 -5.63
CA LYS A 322 -22.42 18.54 -5.97
C LYS A 322 -23.75 17.76 -5.90
N PRO A 323 -24.68 18.15 -5.01
CA PRO A 323 -25.98 17.51 -4.93
C PRO A 323 -26.84 17.92 -6.14
N LYS A 324 -27.88 17.13 -6.41
CA LYS A 324 -28.91 17.54 -7.38
C LYS A 324 -29.60 18.81 -6.86
N PRO A 325 -30.06 19.72 -7.75
CA PRO A 325 -30.66 20.99 -7.32
C PRO A 325 -31.79 20.85 -6.29
N LYS A 326 -32.66 19.84 -6.45
CA LYS A 326 -33.76 19.55 -5.53
C LYS A 326 -33.32 19.08 -4.13
N ASP A 327 -32.12 18.53 -4.03
CA ASP A 327 -31.59 17.88 -2.82
C ASP A 327 -30.67 18.83 -2.02
N ARG A 328 -30.35 20.00 -2.60
CA ARG A 328 -29.35 20.94 -2.05
C ARG A 328 -29.64 21.37 -0.62
N ALA A 329 -30.87 21.80 -0.32
CA ALA A 329 -31.22 22.25 1.02
C ALA A 329 -31.06 21.15 2.09
N PHE A 330 -31.41 19.90 1.73
CA PHE A 330 -31.21 18.75 2.61
C PHE A 330 -29.71 18.49 2.83
N VAL A 331 -28.93 18.46 1.75
CA VAL A 331 -27.50 18.16 1.80
C VAL A 331 -26.73 19.25 2.56
N ASP A 332 -27.06 20.53 2.36
CA ASP A 332 -26.44 21.63 3.10
C ASP A 332 -26.74 21.53 4.61
N GLY A 333 -27.98 21.18 4.99
CA GLY A 333 -28.35 20.96 6.39
C GLY A 333 -27.69 19.73 7.02
N ALA A 334 -27.55 18.64 6.26
CA ALA A 334 -26.84 17.44 6.70
C ALA A 334 -25.33 17.70 6.87
N LEU A 335 -24.73 18.44 5.92
CA LEU A 335 -23.32 18.83 5.96
C LEU A 335 -23.01 19.68 7.19
N ALA A 336 -23.85 20.66 7.53
CA ALA A 336 -23.62 21.51 8.70
C ALA A 336 -23.52 20.69 10.00
N LYS A 337 -24.43 19.74 10.21
CA LYS A 337 -24.41 18.82 11.36
C LYS A 337 -23.21 17.87 11.32
N TYR A 338 -22.88 17.36 10.13
CA TYR A 338 -21.73 16.49 9.93
C TYR A 338 -20.41 17.23 10.24
N ALA A 339 -20.25 18.46 9.77
CA ALA A 339 -19.07 19.30 10.00
C ALA A 339 -18.85 19.57 11.49
N GLU A 340 -19.92 19.87 12.23
CA GLU A 340 -19.86 20.08 13.67
C GLU A 340 -19.40 18.82 14.42
N ARG A 341 -19.99 17.65 14.10
CA ARG A 341 -19.61 16.36 14.70
C ARG A 341 -18.18 15.96 14.33
N MET A 342 -17.81 16.11 13.06
CA MET A 342 -16.49 15.79 12.55
C MET A 342 -15.40 16.65 13.18
N THR A 343 -15.64 17.95 13.34
CA THR A 343 -14.69 18.85 13.99
C THR A 343 -14.41 18.40 15.43
N ARG A 344 -15.45 17.98 16.18
CA ARG A 344 -15.26 17.39 17.53
C ARG A 344 -14.51 16.06 17.50
N ALA A 345 -14.89 15.16 16.59
CA ALA A 345 -14.27 13.84 16.47
C ALA A 345 -12.77 13.96 16.11
N ILE A 346 -12.40 14.84 15.19
CA ILE A 346 -11.01 15.11 14.81
C ILE A 346 -10.19 15.64 15.99
N ALA A 347 -10.77 16.43 16.91
CA ALA A 347 -10.06 16.83 18.13
C ALA A 347 -9.70 15.63 19.02
N GLY A 348 -10.59 14.63 19.08
CA GLY A 348 -10.31 13.34 19.72
C GLY A 348 -9.19 12.59 19.01
N LEU A 349 -9.27 12.47 17.68
CA LEU A 349 -8.24 11.82 16.86
C LEU A 349 -6.85 12.47 17.03
N ARG A 350 -6.77 13.80 16.99
CA ARG A 350 -5.53 14.55 17.25
C ARG A 350 -4.95 14.21 18.62
N SER A 351 -5.79 14.20 19.66
CA SER A 351 -5.34 13.84 21.02
C SER A 351 -4.80 12.41 21.12
N MET A 352 -5.24 11.50 20.23
CA MET A 352 -4.76 10.12 20.19
C MET A 352 -3.45 9.94 19.41
N LEU A 353 -3.20 10.79 18.40
CA LEU A 353 -2.10 10.62 17.45
C LEU A 353 -0.95 11.61 17.67
N GLU A 354 -1.25 12.85 18.02
CA GLU A 354 -0.26 13.91 18.16
C GLU A 354 0.56 13.72 19.44
N GLY A 355 1.89 13.68 19.31
CA GLY A 355 2.81 13.47 20.44
C GLY A 355 3.19 12.01 20.73
N LYS A 356 2.62 11.03 20.01
CA LYS A 356 3.18 9.67 19.99
C LYS A 356 4.45 9.68 19.13
N GLN A 357 5.61 9.50 19.77
CA GLN A 357 6.83 9.20 19.00
C GLN A 357 6.61 7.88 18.23
N PRO A 358 7.02 7.80 16.95
CA PRO A 358 7.03 6.52 16.25
C PRO A 358 7.84 5.52 17.07
N VAL A 359 7.32 4.30 17.21
CA VAL A 359 7.99 3.23 17.95
C VAL A 359 9.38 3.04 17.33
N SER A 360 10.40 3.51 18.05
CA SER A 360 11.79 3.41 17.65
C SER A 360 12.31 2.01 17.93
N ASP A 361 11.90 1.05 17.11
CA ASP A 361 12.53 -0.27 17.11
C ASP A 361 13.80 -0.21 16.24
N ALA A 362 14.94 -0.39 16.91
CA ALA A 362 16.28 -0.19 16.39
C ALA A 362 16.65 -1.26 15.33
N VAL A 363 16.39 -0.95 14.05
CA VAL A 363 17.25 -1.34 12.93
C VAL A 363 17.49 -0.03 12.18
N GLU A 364 18.76 0.33 12.00
CA GLU A 364 19.14 1.52 11.25
C GLU A 364 18.64 1.38 9.81
N GLU A 365 17.56 2.08 9.48
CA GLU A 365 16.92 1.96 8.18
C GLU A 365 17.83 2.59 7.11
N PRO A 366 18.17 1.88 6.02
CA PRO A 366 19.01 2.44 4.98
C PRO A 366 18.40 3.73 4.44
N ALA A 367 19.18 4.81 4.39
CA ALA A 367 18.73 6.04 3.77
C ALA A 367 18.46 5.78 2.27
N LEU A 368 17.28 6.16 1.80
CA LEU A 368 17.01 6.23 0.37
C LEU A 368 17.74 7.45 -0.19
N THR A 369 19.01 7.30 -0.56
CA THR A 369 19.70 8.30 -1.35
C THR A 369 18.99 8.43 -2.69
N ARG A 370 18.50 9.63 -3.03
CA ARG A 370 18.05 9.92 -4.39
C ARG A 370 19.16 9.48 -5.35
N SER A 371 18.83 8.63 -6.31
CA SER A 371 19.75 8.31 -7.41
C SER A 371 20.35 9.61 -7.92
N SER A 372 21.68 9.75 -7.79
CA SER A 372 22.46 10.82 -8.41
C SER A 372 22.61 10.62 -9.92
N GLY A 373 22.02 9.54 -10.45
CA GLY A 373 21.87 9.31 -11.87
C GLY A 373 21.10 10.43 -12.52
N ARG A 374 21.44 10.69 -13.79
CA ARG A 374 20.72 11.62 -14.65
C ARG A 374 19.23 11.27 -14.61
N PHE A 375 18.34 12.27 -14.57
CA PHE A 375 16.91 11.96 -14.70
C PHE A 375 16.73 11.21 -16.03
N LEU A 376 16.09 10.05 -16.01
CA LEU A 376 15.86 9.22 -17.21
C LEU A 376 15.13 10.01 -18.34
N THR A 377 14.54 11.16 -17.99
CA THR A 377 13.89 12.12 -18.90
C THR A 377 14.83 13.16 -19.52
N ASP A 378 16.06 13.34 -19.02
CA ASP A 378 17.01 14.31 -19.55
C ASP A 378 17.68 13.76 -20.82
N PRO A 379 17.97 14.57 -21.86
CA PRO A 379 18.65 14.11 -23.07
C PRO A 379 20.13 13.77 -22.84
N VAL A 380 20.66 12.81 -23.62
CA VAL A 380 22.06 12.38 -23.52
C VAL A 380 22.91 13.50 -24.11
N LYS A 381 23.76 14.14 -23.29
CA LYS A 381 24.87 14.90 -23.86
C LYS A 381 25.83 13.87 -24.44
N SER A 382 25.79 13.71 -25.76
CA SER A 382 26.77 12.90 -26.48
C SER A 382 28.17 13.42 -26.15
N GLY A 383 28.87 12.73 -25.26
CA GLY A 383 30.30 12.87 -25.13
C GLY A 383 30.90 12.37 -26.43
N ALA A 384 31.38 13.29 -27.27
CA ALA A 384 32.18 12.93 -28.42
C ALA A 384 33.41 12.18 -27.91
N LEU A 385 33.45 10.87 -28.15
CA LEU A 385 34.67 10.08 -28.13
C LEU A 385 35.63 10.72 -29.15
N ARG A 386 36.77 11.19 -28.65
CA ARG A 386 38.01 11.37 -29.44
C ARG A 386 39.08 10.50 -28.83
#